data_AF-A0A3Q2C796-F1
#
_entry.id   AF-A0A3Q2C796-F1
#
_cell.length_a   1.000
_cell.length_b   1.000
_cell.length_c   1.000
_cell.angle_alpha   90.00
_cell.angle_beta   90.00
_cell.angle_gamma   90.00
#
_symmetry.space_group_name_H-M   'P 1'
#
loop_
_entity.id
_entity.type
_entity.pdbx_description
1 polymer ?
#
loop_
_entity_poly.entity_id
_entity_poly.type
_entity_poly.pdbx_seq_one_letter_code
_entity_poly.pdbx_strand_id
1 'polypeptide(L)'
;MVSLEVLTQLLDGLHTDRVFNTLEKQAIFEENAATANKARCTIDDAIKKGQEACRKMIQRLQLIDPSLSYQLGLSSSSVHPGKSTLFYSATFIA
;
A
#
# COMPACT_ATOMS: atom_id res chain seq x y z
N MET A 1 0.76 5.97 -13.64
CA MET A 1 -0.55 5.31 -13.80
C MET A 1 -0.39 3.91 -13.21
N VAL A 2 -1.25 3.52 -12.26
CA VAL A 2 -1.08 2.21 -11.59
C VAL A 2 -1.58 1.11 -12.52
N SER A 3 -0.72 0.16 -12.84
CA SER A 3 -1.07 -1.00 -13.66
C SER A 3 -1.73 -2.08 -12.81
N LEU A 4 -2.64 -2.86 -13.41
CA LEU A 4 -3.28 -4.00 -12.76
C LEU A 4 -2.27 -5.03 -12.25
N GLU A 5 -1.16 -5.19 -12.97
CA GLU A 5 -0.06 -6.09 -12.59
C GLU A 5 0.59 -5.68 -11.26
N VAL A 6 0.98 -4.41 -11.11
CA VAL A 6 1.56 -3.86 -9.87
C VAL A 6 0.62 -4.08 -8.69
N LEU A 7 -0.67 -3.83 -8.90
CA LEU A 7 -1.68 -4.03 -7.86
C LEU A 7 -1.87 -5.51 -7.49
N THR A 8 -1.83 -6.41 -8.48
CA THR A 8 -1.95 -7.86 -8.27
C THR A 8 -0.76 -8.40 -7.47
N GLN A 9 0.46 -7.99 -7.83
CA GLN A 9 1.68 -8.36 -7.11
C GLN A 9 1.68 -7.78 -5.69
N LEU A 10 1.17 -6.56 -5.51
CA LEU A 10 1.05 -5.92 -4.19
C LEU A 10 0.10 -6.72 -3.28
N LEU A 11 -1.08 -7.08 -3.79
CA LEU A 11 -2.06 -7.89 -3.07
C LEU A 11 -1.51 -9.28 -2.72
N ASP A 12 -0.77 -9.92 -3.61
CA ASP A 12 -0.15 -11.22 -3.36
C ASP A 12 0.93 -11.14 -2.25
N GLY A 13 1.76 -10.10 -2.29
CA GLY A 13 2.74 -9.82 -1.24
C GLY A 13 2.08 -9.57 0.12
N LEU A 14 0.99 -8.80 0.15
CA LEU A 14 0.23 -8.51 1.36
C LEU A 14 -0.49 -9.74 1.94
N HIS A 15 -0.98 -10.63 1.08
CA HIS A 15 -1.51 -11.93 1.49
C HIS A 15 -0.42 -12.82 2.09
N THR A 16 0.76 -12.85 1.46
CA THR A 16 1.93 -13.59 1.96
C THR A 16 2.40 -13.08 3.32
N ASP A 17 2.39 -11.75 3.52
CA ASP A 17 2.72 -11.12 4.81
C ASP A 17 1.62 -11.22 5.86
N ARG A 18 0.54 -11.97 5.56
CA ARG A 18 -0.65 -12.18 6.39
C ARG A 18 -1.37 -10.88 6.76
N VAL A 19 -1.26 -9.85 5.92
CA VAL A 19 -2.03 -8.61 6.06
C VAL A 19 -3.46 -8.87 5.66
N PHE A 20 -3.69 -9.47 4.49
CA PHE A 20 -5.01 -9.91 4.05
C PHE A 20 -5.16 -11.42 4.20
N ASN A 21 -6.33 -11.86 4.63
CA ASN A 21 -6.74 -13.25 4.54
C ASN A 21 -7.24 -13.58 3.13
N THR A 22 -7.37 -14.87 2.81
CA THR A 22 -7.81 -15.33 1.48
C THR A 22 -9.18 -14.76 1.07
N LEU A 23 -10.10 -14.63 2.02
CA LEU A 23 -11.43 -14.03 1.80
C LEU A 23 -11.35 -12.53 1.49
N GLU A 24 -10.48 -11.79 2.19
CA GLU A 24 -10.30 -10.34 1.94
C GLU A 24 -9.66 -10.10 0.57
N LYS A 25 -8.66 -10.94 0.21
CA LYS A 25 -8.07 -10.91 -1.14
C LYS A 25 -9.13 -11.16 -2.20
N GLN A 26 -9.99 -12.16 -2.02
CA GLN A 26 -11.07 -12.46 -2.97
C GLN A 26 -12.09 -11.31 -3.08
N ALA A 27 -12.50 -10.72 -1.96
CA ALA A 27 -13.41 -9.58 -1.95
C ALA A 27 -12.85 -8.39 -2.76
N ILE A 28 -11.56 -8.07 -2.62
CA ILE A 28 -10.90 -7.01 -3.41
C ILE A 28 -10.84 -7.39 -4.90
N PHE A 29 -10.73 -8.69 -5.23
CA PHE A 29 -10.72 -9.15 -6.62
C PHE A 29 -12.10 -9.12 -7.27
N GLU A 30 -13.15 -9.43 -6.50
CA GLU A 30 -14.56 -9.44 -6.92
C GLU A 30 -15.18 -8.05 -6.93
N GLU A 31 -14.72 -7.13 -6.07
CA GLU A 31 -15.21 -5.76 -6.01
C GLU A 31 -14.73 -4.94 -7.23
N ASN A 32 -15.58 -4.89 -8.26
CA ASN A 32 -15.50 -4.03 -9.43
C ASN A 32 -14.27 -4.24 -10.35
N ALA A 33 -14.51 -4.26 -11.66
CA ALA A 33 -13.47 -4.55 -12.66
C ALA A 33 -12.39 -3.45 -12.79
N ALA A 34 -12.63 -2.25 -12.27
CA ALA A 34 -11.73 -1.11 -12.41
C ALA A 34 -10.50 -1.21 -11.49
N THR A 35 -9.31 -1.09 -12.06
CA THR A 35 -8.03 -1.07 -11.32
C THR A 35 -7.98 -0.03 -10.20
N ALA A 36 -8.62 1.13 -10.41
CA ALA A 36 -8.67 2.20 -9.41
C ALA A 36 -9.48 1.82 -8.16
N ASN A 37 -10.61 1.09 -8.33
CA ASN A 37 -11.41 0.64 -7.20
C ASN A 37 -10.62 -0.36 -6.37
N LYS A 38 -10.02 -1.37 -7.03
CA LYS A 38 -9.19 -2.36 -6.33
C LYS A 38 -8.03 -1.74 -5.54
N ALA A 39 -7.37 -0.73 -6.10
CA ALA A 39 -6.32 -0.01 -5.38
C ALA A 39 -6.87 0.72 -4.14
N ARG A 40 -8.03 1.37 -4.27
CA ARG A 40 -8.72 2.02 -3.15
C ARG A 40 -9.09 1.03 -2.05
N CYS A 41 -9.74 -0.09 -2.39
CA CYS A 41 -10.13 -1.12 -1.41
C CYS A 41 -8.91 -1.65 -0.64
N THR A 42 -7.82 -1.93 -1.36
CA THR A 42 -6.57 -2.39 -0.77
C THR A 42 -6.04 -1.40 0.28
N ILE A 43 -6.08 -0.10 -0.05
CA ILE A 43 -5.64 0.96 0.87
C ILE A 43 -6.59 1.09 2.06
N ASP A 44 -7.90 1.13 1.82
CA ASP A 44 -8.93 1.21 2.85
C ASP A 44 -8.80 0.05 3.85
N ASP A 45 -8.62 -1.18 3.39
CA ASP A 45 -8.48 -2.34 4.28
C ASP A 45 -7.12 -2.37 5.00
N ALA A 46 -6.04 -1.92 4.37
CA ALA A 46 -4.76 -1.75 5.05
C ALA A 46 -4.86 -0.72 6.19
N ILE A 47 -5.57 0.40 5.97
CA ILE A 47 -5.81 1.43 6.99
C ILE A 47 -6.65 0.85 8.15
N LYS A 48 -7.73 0.13 7.85
CA LYS A 48 -8.59 -0.51 8.86
C LYS A 48 -7.83 -1.50 9.74
N LYS A 49 -6.84 -2.20 9.18
CA LYS A 49 -5.99 -3.15 9.91
C LYS A 49 -4.92 -2.48 10.78
N GLY A 50 -4.60 -1.21 10.49
CA GLY A 50 -3.72 -0.39 11.30
C GLY A 50 -2.30 -0.26 10.76
N GLN A 51 -1.44 0.41 11.54
CA GLN A 51 -0.18 0.96 11.05
C GLN A 51 0.81 -0.09 10.53
N GLU A 52 0.84 -1.29 11.13
CA GLU A 52 1.72 -2.36 10.68
C GLU A 52 1.32 -2.90 9.30
N ALA A 53 0.03 -2.93 8.99
CA ALA A 53 -0.46 -3.31 7.67
C ALA A 53 -0.10 -2.25 6.61
N CYS A 54 -0.31 -0.97 6.92
CA CYS A 54 0.11 0.14 6.07
C CYS A 54 1.61 0.12 5.80
N ARG A 55 2.44 -0.12 6.82
CA ARG A 55 3.89 -0.20 6.67
C ARG A 55 4.31 -1.31 5.71
N LYS A 56 3.75 -2.51 5.87
CA LYS A 56 4.00 -3.64 4.96
C LYS A 56 3.56 -3.33 3.52
N MET A 57 2.42 -2.68 3.35
CA MET A 57 1.94 -2.25 2.03
C MET A 57 2.93 -1.31 1.34
N ILE A 58 3.44 -0.31 2.07
CA ILE A 58 4.43 0.64 1.53
C ILE A 58 5.73 -0.09 1.17
N GLN A 59 6.23 -0.96 2.03
CA GLN A 59 7.45 -1.73 1.77
C GLN A 59 7.33 -2.63 0.52
N ARG A 60 6.18 -3.30 0.35
CA ARG A 60 5.92 -4.12 -0.83
C ARG A 60 5.81 -3.26 -2.09
N LEU A 61 5.13 -2.12 -2.02
CA LEU A 61 5.01 -1.22 -3.17
C LEU A 61 6.37 -0.67 -3.61
N GLN A 62 7.26 -0.33 -2.67
CA GLN A 62 8.64 0.07 -2.97
C GLN A 62 9.44 -1.04 -3.66
N LEU A 63 9.22 -2.30 -3.30
CA LEU A 63 9.90 -3.45 -3.90
C LEU A 63 9.38 -3.75 -5.31
N ILE A 64 8.07 -3.65 -5.52
CA ILE A 64 7.41 -3.96 -6.80
C ILE A 64 7.63 -2.84 -7.82
N ASP A 65 7.41 -1.59 -7.41
CA ASP A 65 7.51 -0.43 -8.27
C ASP A 65 8.13 0.76 -7.50
N PRO A 66 9.47 0.85 -7.46
CA PRO A 66 10.15 1.94 -6.78
C PRO A 66 9.84 3.31 -7.41
N SER A 67 9.61 3.36 -8.73
CA SER A 67 9.24 4.59 -9.45
C SER A 67 7.89 5.12 -8.99
N LEU A 68 6.88 4.25 -8.88
CA LEU A 68 5.56 4.57 -8.36
C LEU A 68 5.62 4.98 -6.89
N SER A 69 6.44 4.29 -6.09
CA SER A 69 6.66 4.66 -4.69
C SER A 69 7.24 6.07 -4.56
N TYR A 70 8.16 6.45 -5.45
CA TYR A 70 8.74 7.79 -5.51
C TYR A 70 7.70 8.83 -5.96
N GLN A 71 6.91 8.53 -6.98
CA GLN A 71 5.81 9.40 -7.44
C GLN A 71 4.77 9.66 -6.36
N LEU A 72 4.54 8.69 -5.47
CA LEU A 72 3.60 8.80 -4.34
C LEU A 72 4.24 9.42 -3.09
N GLY A 73 5.53 9.78 -3.12
CA GLY A 73 6.25 10.30 -1.96
C GLY A 73 6.44 9.28 -0.83
N LEU A 74 6.31 7.99 -1.15
CA LEU A 74 6.44 6.88 -0.20
C LEU A 74 7.88 6.39 -0.07
N SER A 75 8.76 6.77 -1.00
CA SER A 75 10.18 6.47 -0.90
C SER A 75 10.75 7.10 0.37
N SER A 76 11.35 6.28 1.24
CA SER A 76 12.06 6.79 2.40
C SER A 76 13.31 7.53 1.93
N SER A 77 13.19 8.83 1.70
CA SER A 77 14.36 9.70 1.64
C SER A 77 14.86 9.86 3.08
N SER A 78 15.58 8.85 3.56
CA SER A 78 16.33 8.97 4.80
C SER A 78 17.71 8.36 4.61
N VAL A 79 18.55 9.10 3.89
CA VAL A 79 19.99 9.09 4.12
C VAL A 79 20.37 10.44 4.70
N HIS A 80 19.82 10.81 5.86
CA HIS A 80 20.43 11.81 6.72
C HIS A 80 20.62 11.17 8.11
N PRO A 81 21.87 10.89 8.53
CA PRO A 81 22.15 10.43 9.87
C PRO A 81 22.01 11.61 10.84
N GLY A 82 20.77 11.92 11.21
CA GLY A 82 20.50 13.01 12.13
C GLY A 82 19.10 13.57 11.96
N LYS A 83 18.15 12.99 12.70
CA LYS A 83 16.86 13.58 13.08
C LYS A 83 15.88 13.85 11.93
N SER A 84 14.82 13.04 11.87
CA SER A 84 13.45 13.56 11.70
C SER A 84 12.42 12.44 11.79
N THR A 85 11.83 12.34 12.98
CA THR A 85 10.39 12.16 13.15
C THR A 85 9.63 13.01 12.13
N LEU A 86 8.48 12.53 11.65
CA LEU A 86 7.49 13.16 10.75
C LEU A 86 7.52 12.69 9.29
N PHE A 87 6.97 11.49 9.05
CA PHE A 87 6.13 11.26 7.86
C PHE A 87 4.85 10.49 8.27
N TYR A 88 4.17 11.04 9.28
CA TYR A 88 2.71 11.00 9.38
C TYR A 88 2.25 12.45 9.30
N SER A 89 2.52 13.13 8.17
CA SER A 89 1.83 14.39 7.91
C SER A 89 0.41 14.04 7.48
N ALA A 90 -0.44 13.97 8.50
CA ALA A 90 -1.82 14.43 8.49
C ALA A 90 -2.36 14.96 7.15
N THR A 91 -3.10 14.11 6.43
CA THR A 91 -4.37 14.50 5.81
C THR A 91 -5.33 13.31 5.83
N PHE A 92 -5.78 12.92 7.02
CA PHE A 92 -7.05 12.20 7.18
C PHE A 92 -7.70 12.56 8.51
N ILE A 93 -7.87 13.86 8.79
CA ILE A 93 -8.96 14.39 9.62
C ILE A 93 -9.26 15.81 9.10
N ALA A 94 -10.33 15.93 8.32
CA ALA A 94 -11.36 16.98 8.39
C ALA A 94 -12.45 16.63 7.37
#